data_AF-A0A1Y0BAQ0-F1
#
_entry.id   AF-A0A1Y0BAQ0-F1
#
_cell.length_a   1.000
_cell.length_b   1.000
_cell.length_c   1.000
_cell.angle_alpha   90.00
_cell.angle_beta   90.00
_cell.angle_gamma   90.00
#
_symmetry.space_group_name_H-M   'P 1'
#
loop_
_entity.id
_entity.type
_entity.pdbx_description
1 polymer ?
#
loop_
_entity_poly.entity_id
_entity_poly.type
_entity_poly.pdbx_seq_one_letter_code
_entity_poly.pdbx_strand_id
1 'polypeptide(L)'
;MVEFANARANFAKNCEACHGPTADGGVVKLDNKTIKVPSLKADHAIKHTDAEMIDYITNGHEAMPAFKDKLNAEEITELVRYVRKTYQGK
;
A
#
# COMPACT_ATOMS: atom_id res chain seq x y z
N MET A 1 7.43 21.33 -6.49
CA MET A 1 7.78 19.96 -6.05
C MET A 1 6.53 19.12 -6.16
N VAL A 2 6.40 18.34 -7.24
CA VAL A 2 5.18 17.63 -7.66
C VAL A 2 5.36 16.10 -7.57
N GLU A 3 6.44 15.67 -6.92
CA GLU A 3 6.85 14.28 -6.88
C GLU A 3 5.81 13.44 -6.13
N PHE A 4 5.44 12.30 -6.71
CA PHE A 4 4.42 11.38 -6.22
C PHE A 4 3.00 11.97 -6.06
N ALA A 5 2.64 13.05 -6.77
CA ALA A 5 1.28 13.61 -6.66
C ALA A 5 0.20 12.58 -7.03
N ASN A 6 0.42 11.81 -8.11
CA ASN A 6 -0.48 10.75 -8.54
C ASN A 6 -0.49 9.57 -7.57
N ALA A 7 0.69 9.06 -7.19
CA ALA A 7 0.81 8.02 -6.17
C ALA A 7 0.16 8.40 -4.83
N ARG A 8 0.29 9.64 -4.37
CA ARG A 8 -0.38 10.13 -3.16
C ARG A 8 -1.91 10.09 -3.29
N ALA A 9 -2.44 10.55 -4.43
CA ALA A 9 -3.88 10.49 -4.70
C ALA A 9 -4.38 9.05 -4.77
N ASN A 10 -3.61 8.16 -5.41
CA ASN A 10 -3.92 6.75 -5.50
C ASN A 10 -3.87 6.05 -4.14
N PHE A 11 -2.90 6.40 -3.28
CA PHE A 11 -2.81 5.88 -1.92
C PHE A 11 -4.02 6.32 -1.08
N ALA A 12 -4.35 7.62 -1.11
CA ALA A 12 -5.50 8.16 -0.40
C ALA A 12 -6.82 7.51 -0.85
N LYS A 13 -6.97 7.26 -2.15
CA LYS A 13 -8.20 6.68 -2.72
C LYS A 13 -8.35 5.18 -2.45
N ASN A 14 -7.24 4.42 -2.47
CA ASN A 14 -7.28 2.95 -2.54
C ASN A 14 -6.68 2.25 -1.31
N CYS A 15 -5.73 2.86 -0.62
CA CYS A 15 -4.91 2.21 0.41
C CYS A 15 -5.17 2.76 1.82
N GLU A 16 -5.43 4.07 1.93
CA GLU A 16 -5.61 4.79 3.19
C GLU A 16 -6.74 4.24 4.04
N ALA A 17 -7.84 3.78 3.43
CA ALA A 17 -8.98 3.21 4.14
C ALA A 17 -8.61 2.00 5.02
N CYS A 18 -7.54 1.29 4.67
CA CYS A 18 -7.06 0.10 5.40
C CYS A 18 -5.73 0.33 6.12
N HIS A 19 -4.78 0.99 5.48
CA HIS A 19 -3.45 1.24 6.04
C HIS A 19 -3.36 2.51 6.90
N GLY A 20 -4.40 3.36 6.87
CA GLY A 20 -4.42 4.65 7.53
C GLY A 20 -3.62 5.72 6.78
N PRO A 21 -3.83 7.01 7.10
CA PRO A 21 -3.16 8.14 6.44
C PRO A 21 -1.65 8.17 6.70
N THR A 22 -1.23 7.57 7.81
CA THR A 22 0.18 7.47 8.25
C THR A 22 0.82 6.12 7.93
N ALA A 23 0.11 5.24 7.23
CA ALA A 23 0.54 3.87 6.89
C ALA A 23 0.91 3.00 8.12
N ASP A 24 0.38 3.34 9.29
CA ASP A 24 0.61 2.58 10.54
C ASP A 24 -0.17 1.25 10.56
N GLY A 25 -1.08 1.02 9.60
CA GLY A 25 -1.95 -0.15 9.61
C GLY A 25 -2.99 -0.08 10.73
N GLY A 26 -3.64 -1.20 11.02
CA GLY A 26 -4.66 -1.23 12.05
C GLY A 26 -5.63 -2.38 11.90
N VAL A 27 -6.70 -2.33 12.69
CA VAL A 27 -7.79 -3.30 12.59
C VAL A 27 -8.92 -2.67 11.80
N VAL A 28 -9.24 -3.27 10.65
CA VAL A 28 -10.35 -2.84 9.80
C VAL A 28 -11.42 -3.91 9.72
N LYS A 29 -12.68 -3.48 9.61
CA LYS A 29 -13.81 -4.38 9.40
C LYS A 29 -14.23 -4.31 7.94
N LEU A 30 -14.12 -5.42 7.23
CA LEU A 30 -14.56 -5.58 5.85
C LEU A 30 -15.50 -6.78 5.79
N ASP A 31 -16.72 -6.58 5.30
CA ASP A 31 -17.72 -7.64 5.08
C ASP A 31 -17.89 -8.60 6.27
N ASN A 32 -18.12 -8.03 7.46
CA ASN A 32 -18.25 -8.76 8.74
C ASN A 32 -16.99 -9.53 9.19
N LYS A 33 -15.85 -9.36 8.52
CA LYS A 33 -14.55 -9.89 8.94
C LYS A 33 -13.69 -8.79 9.51
N THR A 34 -13.03 -9.10 10.61
CA THR A 34 -12.00 -8.23 11.20
C THR A 34 -10.66 -8.60 10.62
N ILE A 35 -10.06 -7.69 9.85
CA ILE A 35 -8.76 -7.87 9.21
C ILE A 35 -7.74 -7.02 9.99
N LYS A 36 -6.61 -7.62 10.33
CA LYS A 36 -5.47 -6.90 10.90
C LYS A 36 -4.52 -6.52 9.78
N VAL A 37 -4.54 -5.26 9.40
CA VAL A 37 -3.69 -4.69 8.36
C VAL A 37 -2.32 -4.38 8.97
N PRO A 38 -1.22 -4.91 8.41
CA PRO A 38 0.11 -4.61 8.90
C PRO A 38 0.49 -3.14 8.71
N SER A 39 1.33 -2.64 9.63
CA SER A 39 2.02 -1.37 9.46
C SER A 39 3.02 -1.47 8.32
N LEU A 40 2.95 -0.54 7.36
CA LEU A 40 3.96 -0.45 6.30
C LEU A 40 5.31 0.07 6.81
N LYS A 41 5.36 0.52 8.07
CA LYS A 41 6.56 1.05 8.73
C LYS A 41 7.25 0.03 9.63
N ALA A 42 6.63 -1.13 9.84
CA ALA A 42 7.22 -2.18 10.63
C ALA A 42 8.31 -2.94 9.83
N ASP A 43 9.27 -3.52 10.56
CA ASP A 43 10.39 -4.27 9.97
C ASP A 43 9.99 -5.30 8.92
N HIS A 44 8.88 -6.01 9.12
CA HIS A 44 8.42 -7.00 8.16
C HIS A 44 8.10 -6.35 6.80
N ALA A 45 7.41 -5.20 6.78
CA ALA A 45 7.07 -4.46 5.57
C ALA A 45 8.30 -3.81 4.91
N ILE A 46 9.26 -3.34 5.71
CA ILE A 46 10.50 -2.71 5.22
C ILE A 46 11.43 -3.74 4.58
N LYS A 47 11.41 -4.99 5.05
CA LYS A 47 12.27 -6.09 4.58
C LYS A 47 11.83 -6.68 3.25
N HIS A 48 10.56 -6.59 2.90
CA HIS A 48 10.12 -6.97 1.54
C HIS A 48 10.86 -6.14 0.51
N THR A 49 11.14 -6.74 -0.63
CA THR A 49 11.68 -6.12 -1.84
C THR A 49 10.61 -5.31 -2.56
N ASP A 50 11.02 -4.42 -3.46
CA ASP A 50 10.06 -3.65 -4.26
C ASP A 50 9.22 -4.56 -5.17
N ALA A 51 9.81 -5.65 -5.69
CA ALA A 51 9.09 -6.63 -6.49
C ALA A 51 7.98 -7.35 -5.69
N GLU A 52 8.26 -7.73 -4.44
CA GLU A 52 7.25 -8.33 -3.56
C GLU A 52 6.13 -7.32 -3.24
N MET A 53 6.47 -6.06 -2.97
CA MET A 53 5.45 -5.04 -2.72
C MET A 53 4.59 -4.75 -3.96
N ILE A 54 5.19 -4.71 -5.15
CA ILE A 54 4.47 -4.57 -6.42
C ILE A 54 3.52 -5.76 -6.61
N ASP A 55 3.98 -6.99 -6.35
CA ASP A 55 3.16 -8.19 -6.45
C ASP A 55 1.95 -8.15 -5.49
N TYR A 56 2.16 -7.76 -4.23
CA TYR A 56 1.08 -7.63 -3.25
C TYR A 56 0.02 -6.62 -3.67
N ILE A 57 0.41 -5.49 -4.28
CA ILE A 57 -0.55 -4.50 -4.80
C ILE A 57 -1.23 -5.03 -6.07
N THR A 58 -0.47 -5.65 -6.96
CA THR A 58 -0.98 -6.12 -8.26
C THR A 58 -1.99 -7.25 -8.08
N ASN A 59 -1.60 -8.30 -7.36
CA ASN A 59 -2.35 -9.54 -7.24
C ASN A 59 -3.19 -9.63 -5.96
N GLY A 60 -2.96 -8.76 -4.99
CA GLY A 60 -3.57 -8.88 -3.67
C GLY A 60 -2.94 -10.02 -2.88
N HIS A 61 -3.04 -9.96 -1.55
CA HIS A 61 -2.52 -11.01 -0.68
C HIS A 61 -3.38 -11.14 0.57
N GLU A 62 -3.68 -12.38 0.98
CA GLU A 62 -4.59 -12.70 2.08
C GLU A 62 -5.94 -11.95 1.98
N ALA A 63 -6.10 -10.88 2.76
CA ALA A 63 -7.31 -10.06 2.82
C ALA A 63 -7.18 -8.73 2.05
N MET A 64 -6.00 -8.43 1.51
CA MET A 64 -5.77 -7.28 0.64
C MET A 64 -6.23 -7.62 -0.78
N PRO A 65 -7.15 -6.85 -1.39
CA PRO A 65 -7.63 -7.11 -2.74
C PRO A 65 -6.55 -6.82 -3.79
N ALA A 66 -6.71 -7.43 -4.97
CA ALA A 66 -5.90 -7.10 -6.14
C ALA A 66 -6.25 -5.71 -6.67
N PHE A 67 -5.23 -4.92 -7.05
CA PHE A 67 -5.42 -3.59 -7.64
C PHE A 67 -5.06 -3.52 -9.12
N LYS A 68 -4.63 -4.63 -9.75
CA LYS A 68 -4.33 -4.67 -11.19
C LYS A 68 -5.50 -4.26 -12.11
N ASP A 69 -6.73 -4.42 -11.64
CA ASP A 69 -7.93 -4.02 -12.39
C ASP A 69 -8.27 -2.53 -12.23
N LYS A 70 -7.58 -1.84 -11.31
CA LYS A 70 -7.82 -0.42 -10.97
C LYS A 70 -6.63 0.49 -11.30
N LEU A 71 -5.41 -0.04 -11.27
CA LEU A 71 -4.16 0.68 -11.43
C LEU A 71 -3.29 -0.04 -12.45
N ASN A 72 -2.58 0.71 -13.27
CA ASN A 72 -1.59 0.15 -14.20
C ASN A 72 -0.25 -0.13 -13.50
N ALA A 73 0.65 -0.84 -14.18
CA ALA A 73 1.93 -1.25 -13.62
C ALA A 73 2.84 -0.07 -13.22
N GLU A 74 2.77 1.05 -13.94
CA GLU A 74 3.55 2.26 -13.64
C GLU A 74 3.03 2.93 -12.37
N GLU A 75 1.71 3.04 -12.21
CA GLU A 75 1.07 3.58 -11.02
C GLU A 75 1.36 2.74 -9.77
N ILE A 76 1.35 1.41 -9.91
CA ILE A 76 1.70 0.49 -8.81
C ILE A 76 3.17 0.66 -8.42
N THR A 77 4.07 0.73 -9.40
CA THR A 77 5.49 0.97 -9.14
C THR A 77 5.73 2.32 -8.48
N GLU A 78 5.01 3.36 -8.92
CA GLU A 78 5.08 4.70 -8.34
C GLU A 78 4.55 4.70 -6.88
N LEU A 79 3.47 3.96 -6.60
CA LEU A 79 2.95 3.77 -5.24
C LEU A 79 3.97 3.13 -4.30
N VAL A 80 4.66 2.07 -4.75
CA VAL A 80 5.71 1.45 -3.93
C VAL A 80 6.81 2.45 -3.62
N ARG A 81 7.29 3.19 -4.62
CA ARG A 81 8.29 4.26 -4.42
C ARG A 81 7.80 5.34 -3.45
N TYR A 82 6.55 5.76 -3.58
CA TYR A 82 5.94 6.71 -2.66
C TYR A 82 5.92 6.19 -1.22
N VAL A 83 5.53 4.92 -1.02
CA VAL A 83 5.51 4.31 0.33
C VAL A 83 6.92 4.21 0.92
N ARG A 84 7.89 3.77 0.13
CA ARG A 84 9.31 3.70 0.53
C ARG A 84 9.82 5.05 0.99
N LYS A 85 9.60 6.08 0.17
CA LYS A 85 10.11 7.43 0.41
C LYS A 85 9.41 8.11 1.59
N THR A 86 8.09 7.97 1.68
CA THR A 86 7.25 8.74 2.62
C THR A 86 7.19 8.11 4.00
N TYR A 87 7.09 6.78 4.07
CA TYR A 87 6.80 6.07 5.31
C TYR A 87 7.99 5.25 5.83
N GLN A 88 8.85 4.74 4.93
CA GLN A 88 9.94 3.84 5.31
C GLN A 88 11.33 4.51 5.30
N GLY A 89 11.43 5.75 4.82
CA GLY A 89 12.70 6.49 4.76
C GLY A 89 13.76 5.85 3.86
N LYS A 90 13.33 5.01 2.89
CA LYS A 90 14.19 4.41 1.86
C LYS A 90 14.29 5.30 0.62
#